data_AF-A0A6P1D4J0-F1
#
_entry.id   AF-A0A6P1D4J0-F1
#
_cell.length_a   1.000
_cell.length_b   1.000
_cell.length_c   1.000
_cell.angle_alpha   90.00
_cell.angle_beta   90.00
_cell.angle_gamma   90.00
#
_symmetry.space_group_name_H-M   'P 1'
#
loop_
_entity.id
_entity.type
_entity.pdbx_description
1 polymer ?
#
loop_
_entity_poly.entity_id
_entity_poly.type
_entity_poly.pdbx_seq_one_letter_code
_entity_poly.pdbx_strand_id
1 'polypeptide(L)'
;MEFMDRARGWGGVIWVAIGLGPWVVWLARGNPAGWVIALITVASILSAAAYVARNARLTWWSGRILAILLGLELTAAVADRFGLFGPPGTPGVSWGSWSEFVTNTQELLPWLPLATIPAVIATVLEAVLGAALIAGPRWRWCGKAVAALFVVYALTMLTSGAAVDILRYSMAVHIGAALLVSSRAAWDPSLGTRAPGREIRERTEAR
;
A
#
# COMPACT_ATOMS: atom_id res chain seq x y z
N MET A 1 -5.53 0.74 -22.14
CA MET A 1 -4.81 0.65 -20.83
C MET A 1 -5.12 1.83 -19.90
N GLU A 2 -5.25 3.05 -20.43
CA GLU A 2 -5.50 4.26 -19.64
C GLU A 2 -6.76 4.22 -18.75
N PHE A 3 -7.88 3.65 -19.26
CA PHE A 3 -9.12 3.47 -18.49
C PHE A 3 -8.90 2.69 -17.18
N MET A 4 -8.18 1.56 -17.25
CA MET A 4 -7.90 0.73 -16.08
C MET A 4 -6.99 1.43 -15.08
N ASP A 5 -6.11 2.32 -15.54
CA ASP A 5 -5.21 3.05 -14.66
C ASP A 5 -5.98 4.16 -13.93
N ARG A 6 -6.91 4.82 -14.64
CA ARG A 6 -7.84 5.79 -14.07
C ARG A 6 -8.78 5.17 -13.04
N ALA A 7 -9.32 3.98 -13.33
CA ALA A 7 -10.16 3.23 -12.40
C ALA A 7 -9.41 2.89 -11.10
N ARG A 8 -8.15 2.44 -11.20
CA ARG A 8 -7.32 2.19 -10.00
C ARG A 8 -6.99 3.45 -9.23
N GLY A 9 -6.73 4.57 -9.91
CA GLY A 9 -6.45 5.83 -9.24
C GLY A 9 -7.65 6.34 -8.45
N TRP A 10 -8.85 6.33 -9.05
CA TRP A 10 -10.08 6.67 -8.33
C TRP A 10 -10.43 5.67 -7.23
N GLY A 11 -10.25 4.37 -7.48
CA GLY A 11 -10.36 3.35 -6.45
C GLY A 11 -9.45 3.64 -5.26
N GLY A 12 -8.20 4.03 -5.53
CA GLY A 12 -7.25 4.45 -4.50
C GLY A 12 -7.73 5.65 -3.67
N VAL A 13 -8.23 6.70 -4.32
CA VAL A 13 -8.83 7.87 -3.65
C VAL A 13 -9.99 7.46 -2.75
N ILE A 14 -10.90 6.61 -3.25
CA ILE A 14 -12.08 6.15 -2.52
C ILE A 14 -11.66 5.35 -1.28
N TRP A 15 -10.73 4.40 -1.43
CA TRP A 15 -10.23 3.59 -0.32
C TRP A 15 -9.55 4.43 0.76
N VAL A 16 -8.75 5.42 0.37
CA VAL A 16 -8.17 6.39 1.33
C VAL A 16 -9.30 7.11 2.06
N ALA A 17 -10.28 7.67 1.37
CA ALA A 17 -11.39 8.40 2.00
C ALA A 17 -12.20 7.51 2.97
N ILE A 18 -12.50 6.27 2.59
CA ILE A 18 -13.19 5.29 3.45
C ILE A 18 -12.40 5.02 4.72
N GLY A 19 -11.07 4.83 4.60
CA GLY A 19 -10.22 4.53 5.75
C GLY A 19 -10.04 5.69 6.73
N LEU A 20 -10.08 6.94 6.25
CA LEU A 20 -9.87 8.11 7.10
C LEU A 20 -10.94 8.29 8.18
N GLY A 21 -12.22 8.03 7.87
CA GLY A 21 -13.30 8.22 8.84
C GLY A 21 -13.09 7.39 10.12
N PRO A 22 -12.99 6.05 10.01
CA PRO A 22 -12.72 5.18 11.15
C PRO A 22 -11.39 5.48 11.84
N TRP A 23 -10.34 5.85 11.09
CA TRP A 23 -9.03 6.16 11.66
C TRP A 23 -9.02 7.47 12.46
N VAL A 24 -9.76 8.50 12.00
CA VAL A 24 -9.97 9.73 12.79
C VAL A 24 -10.75 9.43 14.06
N VAL A 25 -11.77 8.57 14.00
CA VAL A 25 -12.51 8.13 15.20
C VAL A 25 -11.60 7.36 16.17
N TRP A 26 -10.69 6.53 15.67
CA TRP A 26 -9.70 5.82 16.47
C TRP A 26 -8.83 6.78 17.28
N LEU A 27 -8.27 7.81 16.61
CA LEU A 27 -7.45 8.85 17.23
C LEU A 27 -8.26 9.72 18.22
N ALA A 28 -9.49 10.10 17.86
CA ALA A 28 -10.36 10.91 18.70
C ALA A 28 -10.74 10.22 20.02
N ARG A 29 -10.69 8.87 20.06
CA ARG A 29 -10.86 8.07 21.28
C ARG A 29 -9.59 7.96 22.14
N GLY A 30 -8.51 8.68 21.79
CA GLY A 30 -7.25 8.68 22.53
C GLY A 30 -6.37 7.46 22.26
N ASN A 31 -6.70 6.64 21.27
CA ASN A 31 -5.85 5.49 20.92
C ASN A 31 -4.60 5.96 20.15
N PRO A 32 -3.40 5.48 20.50
CA PRO A 32 -2.19 5.83 19.78
C PRO A 32 -2.24 5.28 18.35
N ALA A 33 -1.73 6.06 17.39
CA ALA A 33 -1.34 5.56 16.08
C ALA A 33 0.17 5.39 16.04
N GLY A 34 0.64 4.26 15.51
CA GLY A 34 2.05 4.11 15.18
C GLY A 34 2.49 5.22 14.22
N TRP A 35 3.65 5.83 14.49
CA TRP A 35 4.14 6.95 13.69
C TRP A 35 4.32 6.58 12.20
N VAL A 36 4.64 5.32 11.89
CA VAL A 36 4.71 4.77 10.52
C VAL A 36 3.34 4.84 9.84
N ILE A 37 2.28 4.39 10.52
CA ILE A 37 0.91 4.40 10.00
C ILE A 37 0.44 5.83 9.77
N ALA A 38 0.76 6.75 10.69
CA ALA A 38 0.45 8.17 10.53
C ALA A 38 1.17 8.76 9.31
N LEU A 39 2.45 8.45 9.12
CA LEU A 39 3.24 8.91 7.97
C LEU A 39 2.66 8.40 6.64
N ILE A 40 2.34 7.10 6.54
CA ILE A 40 1.73 6.51 5.35
C ILE A 40 0.36 7.10 5.09
N THR A 41 -0.43 7.34 6.14
CA THR A 41 -1.76 7.96 6.02
C THR A 41 -1.65 9.38 5.44
N VAL A 42 -0.75 10.21 5.97
CA VAL A 42 -0.51 11.55 5.44
C VAL A 42 -0.02 11.50 3.99
N ALA A 43 0.96 10.64 3.68
CA ALA A 43 1.46 10.48 2.32
C ALA A 43 0.37 10.01 1.34
N SER A 44 -0.55 9.16 1.80
CA SER A 44 -1.69 8.68 1.02
C SER A 44 -2.70 9.78 0.73
N ILE A 45 -3.00 10.65 1.71
CA ILE A 45 -3.84 11.84 1.53
C ILE A 45 -3.21 12.77 0.49
N LEU A 46 -1.92 13.07 0.63
CA LEU A 46 -1.21 13.95 -0.31
C LEU A 46 -1.18 13.35 -1.72
N SER A 47 -0.97 12.04 -1.85
CA SER A 47 -1.02 11.35 -3.13
C SER A 47 -2.42 11.35 -3.75
N ALA A 48 -3.47 11.16 -2.94
CA ALA A 48 -4.85 11.24 -3.39
C ALA A 48 -5.21 12.66 -3.84
N ALA A 49 -4.86 13.68 -3.07
CA ALA A 49 -5.08 15.09 -3.40
C ALA A 49 -4.36 15.47 -4.70
N ALA A 50 -3.10 15.05 -4.87
CA ALA A 50 -2.34 15.26 -6.09
C ALA A 50 -3.01 14.63 -7.32
N TYR A 51 -3.51 13.40 -7.17
CA TYR A 51 -4.23 12.68 -8.21
C TYR A 51 -5.53 13.39 -8.59
N VAL A 52 -6.34 13.82 -7.61
CA VAL A 52 -7.59 14.56 -7.84
C VAL A 52 -7.33 15.92 -8.49
N ALA A 53 -6.27 16.62 -8.07
CA ALA A 53 -5.85 17.91 -8.65
C ALA A 53 -5.30 17.78 -10.07
N ARG A 54 -5.14 16.55 -10.60
CA ARG A 54 -4.58 16.26 -11.92
C ARG A 54 -3.23 16.94 -12.14
N ASN A 55 -2.38 16.97 -11.11
CA ASN A 55 -1.05 17.57 -11.20
C ASN A 55 0.02 16.50 -11.46
N ALA A 56 0.52 16.46 -12.69
CA ALA A 56 1.57 15.55 -13.17
C ALA A 56 2.69 15.29 -12.19
N ARG A 57 3.36 16.40 -11.83
CA ARG A 57 4.61 16.38 -11.10
C ARG A 57 4.33 15.93 -9.69
N LEU A 58 3.25 16.44 -9.09
CA LEU A 58 2.89 16.09 -7.73
C LEU A 58 2.46 14.63 -7.63
N THR A 59 1.62 14.11 -8.53
CA THR A 59 1.22 12.70 -8.58
C THR A 59 2.43 11.79 -8.79
N TRP A 60 3.37 12.22 -9.63
CA TRP A 60 4.60 11.46 -9.86
C TRP A 60 5.44 11.37 -8.58
N TRP A 61 5.79 12.50 -7.96
CA TRP A 61 6.63 12.54 -6.76
C TRP A 61 5.96 11.93 -5.53
N SER A 62 4.72 12.30 -5.23
CA SER A 62 3.98 11.81 -4.05
C SER A 62 3.82 10.30 -4.10
N GLY A 63 3.54 9.75 -5.28
CA GLY A 63 3.51 8.31 -5.44
C GLY A 63 4.87 7.65 -5.18
N ARG A 64 6.04 8.31 -5.44
CA ARG A 64 7.38 7.67 -5.34
C ARG A 64 7.67 7.46 -3.87
N ILE A 65 7.42 8.53 -3.13
CA ILE A 65 7.48 8.57 -1.68
C ILE A 65 6.54 7.49 -1.14
N LEU A 66 5.28 7.46 -1.58
CA LEU A 66 4.31 6.47 -1.11
C LEU A 66 4.73 5.02 -1.42
N ALA A 67 5.28 4.75 -2.60
CA ALA A 67 5.79 3.43 -2.97
C ALA A 67 6.96 3.02 -2.08
N ILE A 68 7.91 3.94 -1.81
CA ILE A 68 9.05 3.67 -0.93
C ILE A 68 8.57 3.44 0.51
N LEU A 69 7.61 4.23 1.00
CA LEU A 69 7.05 4.07 2.35
C LEU A 69 6.38 2.72 2.53
N LEU A 70 5.51 2.31 1.60
CA LEU A 70 4.90 0.97 1.61
C LEU A 70 5.97 -0.12 1.49
N GLY A 71 7.00 0.09 0.67
CA GLY A 71 8.10 -0.85 0.54
C GLY A 71 8.87 -1.04 1.84
N LEU A 72 9.20 0.06 2.52
CA LEU A 72 9.86 0.08 3.82
C LEU A 72 9.01 -0.59 4.88
N GLU A 73 7.71 -0.31 4.93
CA GLU A 73 6.77 -0.94 5.85
C GLU A 73 6.75 -2.47 5.70
N LEU A 74 6.61 -2.98 4.48
CA LEU A 74 6.61 -4.42 4.21
C LEU A 74 7.95 -5.06 4.63
N THR A 75 9.08 -4.43 4.29
CA THR A 75 10.39 -4.95 4.71
C THR A 75 10.63 -4.84 6.22
N ALA A 76 10.08 -3.83 6.87
CA ALA A 76 10.15 -3.68 8.32
C ALA A 76 9.30 -4.75 9.00
N ALA A 77 8.10 -5.05 8.51
CA ALA A 77 7.29 -6.15 9.03
C ALA A 77 8.04 -7.50 8.93
N VAL A 78 8.73 -7.76 7.82
CA VAL A 78 9.61 -8.94 7.69
C VAL A 78 10.74 -8.91 8.71
N ALA A 79 11.42 -7.79 8.89
CA ALA A 79 12.52 -7.65 9.86
C ALA A 79 12.04 -7.84 11.31
N ASP A 80 10.84 -7.36 11.64
CA ASP A 80 10.21 -7.49 12.94
C ASP A 80 9.96 -8.97 13.30
N ARG A 81 9.52 -9.79 12.33
CA ARG A 81 9.35 -11.25 12.51
C ARG A 81 10.65 -11.97 12.83
N PHE A 82 11.80 -11.40 12.46
CA PHE A 82 13.12 -11.97 12.79
C PHE A 82 13.78 -11.26 13.99
N GLY A 83 13.03 -10.43 14.72
CA GLY A 83 13.47 -9.82 15.97
C GLY A 83 14.43 -8.64 15.81
N LEU A 84 14.52 -8.04 14.62
CA LEU A 84 15.48 -6.94 14.36
C LEU A 84 15.21 -5.71 15.23
N PHE A 85 13.95 -5.49 15.63
CA PHE A 85 13.54 -4.33 16.44
C PHE A 85 13.43 -4.63 17.94
N GLY A 86 13.75 -5.86 18.35
CA GLY A 86 13.68 -6.30 19.75
C GLY A 86 12.71 -7.46 19.97
N PRO A 87 12.64 -7.97 21.21
CA PRO A 87 11.80 -9.12 21.56
C PRO A 87 10.31 -8.77 21.60
N PRO A 88 9.41 -9.79 21.56
CA PRO A 88 7.97 -9.60 21.71
C PRO A 88 7.63 -8.76 22.96
N GLY A 89 6.65 -7.86 22.83
CA GLY A 89 6.21 -6.97 23.92
C GLY A 89 7.00 -5.67 24.07
N THR A 90 8.06 -5.46 23.27
CA THR A 90 8.80 -4.19 23.24
C THR A 90 7.96 -3.08 22.56
N PRO A 91 8.00 -1.82 23.03
CA PRO A 91 7.30 -0.72 22.36
C PRO A 91 7.71 -0.58 20.90
N GLY A 92 6.73 -0.64 19.98
CA GLY A 92 6.97 -0.52 18.53
C GLY A 92 7.28 -1.83 17.81
N VAL A 93 7.38 -2.95 18.54
CA VAL A 93 7.49 -4.31 17.99
C VAL A 93 6.09 -4.90 17.83
N SER A 94 5.79 -5.48 16.66
CA SER A 94 4.48 -6.11 16.42
C SER A 94 4.49 -7.59 16.80
N TRP A 95 5.53 -8.32 16.40
CA TRP A 95 5.73 -9.74 16.67
C TRP A 95 7.06 -10.02 17.37
N GLY A 96 8.17 -9.45 16.89
CA GLY A 96 9.50 -9.60 17.51
C GLY A 96 10.13 -11.00 17.45
N SER A 97 9.40 -12.02 16.96
CA SER A 97 9.93 -13.35 16.72
C SER A 97 9.07 -14.12 15.72
N TRP A 98 9.67 -15.13 15.08
CA TRP A 98 8.97 -15.96 14.08
C TRP A 98 7.87 -16.80 14.71
N SER A 99 8.11 -17.33 15.91
CA SER A 99 7.12 -18.10 16.67
C SER A 99 5.89 -17.27 17.00
N GLU A 100 6.08 -16.02 17.44
CA GLU A 100 4.96 -15.12 17.77
C GLU A 100 4.13 -14.80 16.52
N PHE A 101 4.80 -14.57 15.39
CA PHE A 101 4.13 -14.34 14.11
C PHE A 101 3.31 -15.55 13.65
N VAL A 102 3.85 -16.77 13.77
CA VAL A 102 3.12 -18.00 13.41
C VAL A 102 1.92 -18.22 14.34
N THR A 103 2.07 -17.98 15.65
CA THR A 103 0.96 -18.05 16.62
C THR A 103 -0.14 -17.05 16.26
N ASN A 104 0.21 -15.79 16.01
CA ASN A 104 -0.76 -14.78 15.59
C ASN A 104 -1.42 -15.13 14.24
N THR A 105 -0.68 -15.72 13.31
CA THR A 105 -1.25 -16.20 12.04
C THR A 105 -2.24 -17.34 12.26
N GLN A 106 -2.01 -18.21 13.25
CA GLN A 106 -2.93 -19.29 13.63
C GLN A 106 -4.22 -18.75 14.26
N GLU A 107 -4.14 -17.68 15.06
CA GLU A 107 -5.32 -16.99 15.61
C GLU A 107 -6.17 -16.34 14.50
N LEU A 108 -5.50 -15.80 13.49
CA LEU A 108 -6.16 -15.21 12.32
C LEU A 108 -6.78 -16.25 11.38
N LEU A 109 -6.23 -17.46 11.33
CA LEU A 109 -6.67 -18.55 10.46
C LEU A 109 -6.93 -19.82 11.28
N PRO A 110 -7.90 -19.81 12.23
CA PRO A 110 -8.11 -20.91 13.16
C PRO A 110 -8.54 -22.22 12.48
N TRP A 111 -9.11 -22.10 11.27
CA TRP A 111 -9.56 -23.21 10.44
C TRP A 111 -8.41 -23.87 9.65
N LEU A 112 -7.22 -23.27 9.60
CA LEU A 112 -6.08 -23.83 8.89
C LEU A 112 -5.16 -24.58 9.89
N PRO A 113 -4.90 -25.87 9.71
CA PRO A 113 -4.16 -26.68 10.69
C PRO A 113 -2.65 -26.38 10.72
N LEU A 114 -2.12 -25.66 9.72
CA LEU A 114 -0.70 -25.36 9.60
C LEU A 114 -0.49 -23.90 9.18
N ALA A 115 -0.62 -22.96 10.13
CA ALA A 115 -0.41 -21.53 9.92
C ALA A 115 1.01 -21.15 9.45
N THR A 116 2.00 -22.06 9.60
CA THR A 116 3.36 -21.82 9.08
C THR A 116 3.38 -21.63 7.56
N ILE A 117 2.52 -22.32 6.81
CA ILE A 117 2.45 -22.18 5.34
C ILE A 117 2.06 -20.75 4.94
N PRO A 118 0.90 -20.20 5.37
CA PRO A 118 0.55 -18.82 5.04
C PRO A 118 1.51 -17.81 5.65
N ALA A 119 2.10 -18.09 6.81
CA ALA A 119 3.13 -17.22 7.41
C ALA A 119 4.38 -17.08 6.50
N VAL A 120 4.89 -18.20 5.95
CA VAL A 120 6.00 -18.19 4.99
C VAL A 120 5.61 -17.47 3.71
N ILE A 121 4.43 -17.76 3.16
CA ILE A 121 3.94 -17.13 1.93
C ILE A 121 3.84 -15.60 2.11
N ALA A 122 3.21 -15.14 3.19
CA ALA A 122 3.10 -13.73 3.54
C ALA A 122 4.48 -13.08 3.64
N THR A 123 5.41 -13.69 4.37
CA THR A 123 6.77 -13.16 4.56
C THR A 123 7.54 -13.05 3.25
N VAL A 124 7.47 -14.06 2.39
CA VAL A 124 8.13 -14.05 1.07
C VAL A 124 7.52 -12.99 0.17
N LEU A 125 6.18 -12.90 0.12
CA LEU A 125 5.49 -11.89 -0.68
C LEU A 125 5.84 -10.48 -0.22
N GLU A 126 5.82 -10.21 1.08
CA GLU A 126 6.18 -8.90 1.63
C GLU A 126 7.64 -8.55 1.36
N ALA A 127 8.58 -9.49 1.53
CA ALA A 127 9.99 -9.24 1.25
C ALA A 127 10.22 -8.89 -0.23
N VAL A 128 9.65 -9.69 -1.14
CA VAL A 128 9.81 -9.48 -2.59
C VAL A 128 9.11 -8.20 -3.05
N LEU A 129 7.87 -7.98 -2.63
CA LEU A 129 7.11 -6.78 -3.01
C LEU A 129 7.69 -5.52 -2.39
N GLY A 130 8.14 -5.58 -1.13
CA GLY A 130 8.78 -4.48 -0.43
C GLY A 130 10.07 -4.06 -1.10
N ALA A 131 10.98 -5.02 -1.36
CA ALA A 131 12.21 -4.76 -2.09
C ALA A 131 11.95 -4.22 -3.50
N ALA A 132 10.95 -4.75 -4.22
CA ALA A 132 10.61 -4.28 -5.56
C ALA A 132 10.01 -2.86 -5.56
N LEU A 133 9.23 -2.50 -4.53
CA LEU A 133 8.73 -1.15 -4.33
C LEU A 133 9.85 -0.15 -4.00
N ILE A 134 10.86 -0.55 -3.22
CA ILE A 134 12.02 0.29 -2.94
C ILE A 134 12.88 0.47 -4.21
N ALA A 135 13.15 -0.62 -4.94
CA ALA A 135 14.05 -0.62 -6.08
C ALA A 135 13.54 0.18 -7.30
N GLY A 136 12.22 0.31 -7.50
CA GLY A 136 11.67 1.21 -8.52
C GLY A 136 11.22 0.65 -9.88
N PRO A 137 11.65 -0.51 -10.41
CA PRO A 137 11.46 -0.80 -11.83
C PRO A 137 10.04 -1.25 -12.22
N ARG A 138 9.18 -1.63 -11.26
CA ARG A 138 7.87 -2.27 -11.55
C ARG A 138 6.70 -1.81 -10.68
N TRP A 139 6.71 -0.55 -10.21
CA TRP A 139 5.68 -0.02 -9.29
C TRP A 139 4.23 -0.23 -9.71
N ARG A 140 3.91 -0.16 -11.02
CA ARG A 140 2.57 -0.44 -11.53
C ARG A 140 2.08 -1.83 -11.15
N TRP A 141 2.94 -2.84 -11.25
CA TRP A 141 2.59 -4.23 -10.97
C TRP A 141 2.72 -4.54 -9.48
N CYS A 142 3.79 -4.06 -8.84
CA CYS A 142 3.99 -4.20 -7.39
C CYS A 142 2.82 -3.57 -6.61
N GLY A 143 2.37 -2.36 -6.98
CA GLY A 143 1.23 -1.71 -6.33
C GLY A 143 -0.08 -2.52 -6.42
N LYS A 144 -0.33 -3.21 -7.55
CA LYS A 144 -1.50 -4.10 -7.67
C LYS A 144 -1.37 -5.31 -6.74
N ALA A 145 -0.19 -5.94 -6.73
CA ALA A 145 0.07 -7.11 -5.91
C ALA A 145 0.01 -6.76 -4.42
N VAL A 146 0.55 -5.61 -4.01
CA VAL A 146 0.45 -5.11 -2.62
C VAL A 146 -1.00 -4.76 -2.26
N ALA A 147 -1.76 -4.14 -3.16
CA ALA A 147 -3.19 -3.90 -2.90
C ALA A 147 -3.96 -5.22 -2.70
N ALA A 148 -3.68 -6.23 -3.51
CA ALA A 148 -4.28 -7.55 -3.35
C ALA A 148 -3.86 -8.22 -2.03
N LEU A 149 -2.59 -8.12 -1.65
CA LEU A 149 -2.07 -8.63 -0.39
C LEU A 149 -2.78 -7.98 0.82
N PHE A 150 -2.90 -6.65 0.84
CA PHE A 150 -3.61 -5.95 1.91
C PHE A 150 -5.10 -6.26 1.96
N VAL A 151 -5.75 -6.50 0.81
CA VAL A 151 -7.13 -7.00 0.79
C VAL A 151 -7.22 -8.37 1.45
N VAL A 152 -6.28 -9.28 1.16
CA VAL A 152 -6.24 -10.60 1.82
C VAL A 152 -6.09 -10.44 3.33
N TYR A 153 -5.18 -9.58 3.81
CA TYR A 153 -5.00 -9.32 5.24
C TYR A 153 -6.27 -8.76 5.89
N ALA A 154 -6.88 -7.75 5.27
CA ALA A 154 -8.12 -7.15 5.77
C ALA A 154 -9.26 -8.18 5.84
N LEU A 155 -9.40 -9.05 4.83
CA LEU A 155 -10.39 -10.11 4.82
C LEU A 155 -10.12 -11.15 5.91
N THR A 156 -8.87 -11.58 6.07
CA THR A 156 -8.47 -12.50 7.13
C THR A 156 -8.80 -11.94 8.51
N MET A 157 -8.39 -10.69 8.80
CA MET A 157 -8.71 -10.00 10.05
C MET A 157 -10.22 -9.84 10.28
N LEU A 158 -10.99 -9.60 9.21
CA LEU A 158 -12.44 -9.47 9.32
C LEU A 158 -13.09 -10.80 9.69
N THR A 159 -12.64 -11.91 9.08
CA THR A 159 -13.19 -13.25 9.33
C THR A 159 -12.77 -13.85 10.67
N SER A 160 -11.64 -13.43 11.23
CA SER A 160 -11.16 -13.91 12.53
C SER A 160 -11.73 -13.14 13.73
N GLY A 161 -12.49 -12.07 13.49
CA GLY A 161 -12.96 -11.17 14.56
C GLY A 161 -11.95 -10.11 14.98
N ALA A 162 -10.77 -10.05 14.33
CA ALA A 162 -9.74 -9.03 14.54
C ALA A 162 -10.08 -7.69 13.85
N ALA A 163 -11.35 -7.27 13.88
CA ALA A 163 -11.81 -6.04 13.22
C ALA A 163 -11.15 -4.77 13.80
N VAL A 164 -10.71 -4.83 15.05
CA VAL A 164 -9.93 -3.76 15.71
C VAL A 164 -8.59 -3.56 15.02
N ASP A 165 -7.94 -4.63 14.54
CA ASP A 165 -6.64 -4.55 13.89
C ASP A 165 -6.72 -3.92 12.51
N ILE A 166 -7.84 -4.12 11.80
CA ILE A 166 -8.13 -3.42 10.54
C ILE A 166 -8.08 -1.89 10.74
N LEU A 167 -8.60 -1.41 11.87
CA LEU A 167 -8.58 0.01 12.24
C LEU A 167 -7.22 0.45 12.74
N ARG A 168 -6.59 -0.34 13.62
CA ARG A 168 -5.27 -0.07 14.19
C ARG A 168 -4.24 0.14 13.08
N TYR A 169 -4.23 -0.74 12.08
CA TYR A 169 -3.30 -0.68 10.96
C TYR A 169 -3.81 0.16 9.78
N SER A 170 -4.97 0.84 9.90
CA SER A 170 -5.51 1.67 8.82
C SER A 170 -5.57 0.93 7.47
N MET A 171 -6.03 -0.32 7.46
CA MET A 171 -5.90 -1.22 6.31
C MET A 171 -6.57 -0.67 5.04
N ALA A 172 -7.72 0.01 5.17
CA ALA A 172 -8.39 0.66 4.04
C ALA A 172 -7.51 1.75 3.39
N VAL A 173 -6.77 2.53 4.19
CA VAL A 173 -5.81 3.52 3.66
C VAL A 173 -4.67 2.82 2.94
N HIS A 174 -4.12 1.73 3.48
CA HIS A 174 -3.03 0.97 2.85
C HIS A 174 -3.44 0.36 1.51
N ILE A 175 -4.67 -0.18 1.40
CA ILE A 175 -5.24 -0.62 0.12
C ILE A 175 -5.32 0.55 -0.86
N GLY A 176 -5.83 1.70 -0.42
CA GLY A 176 -5.91 2.90 -1.25
C GLY A 176 -4.55 3.42 -1.70
N ALA A 177 -3.57 3.40 -0.81
CA ALA A 177 -2.19 3.77 -1.07
C ALA A 177 -1.56 2.90 -2.16
N ALA A 178 -1.71 1.58 -2.05
CA ALA A 178 -1.17 0.64 -3.02
C ALA A 178 -1.84 0.79 -4.40
N LEU A 179 -3.15 1.07 -4.44
CA LEU A 179 -3.87 1.37 -5.68
C LEU A 179 -3.41 2.68 -6.32
N LEU A 180 -3.18 3.74 -5.53
CA LEU A 180 -2.58 5.00 -6.00
C LEU A 180 -1.16 4.77 -6.52
N VAL A 181 -0.37 3.91 -5.88
CA VAL A 181 0.96 3.51 -6.40
C VAL A 181 0.82 2.79 -7.75
N SER A 182 -0.21 1.96 -7.91
CA SER A 182 -0.43 1.20 -9.15
C SER A 182 -0.95 2.03 -10.33
N SER A 183 -1.59 3.18 -10.08
CA SER A 183 -2.24 4.01 -11.11
C SER A 183 -1.27 4.97 -11.82
N ARG A 184 -0.02 5.06 -11.34
CA ARG A 184 0.99 6.06 -11.74
C ARG A 184 1.38 6.02 -13.21
N ALA A 185 1.22 4.88 -13.88
CA ALA A 185 1.42 4.77 -15.32
C ALA A 185 0.43 5.61 -16.16
N ALA A 186 -0.69 6.06 -15.57
CA ALA A 186 -1.60 7.01 -16.22
C ALA A 186 -1.00 8.42 -16.39
N TRP A 187 0.04 8.75 -15.62
CA TRP A 187 0.58 10.10 -15.49
C TRP A 187 2.10 10.09 -15.68
N ASP A 188 2.56 9.41 -16.72
CA ASP A 188 3.90 9.65 -17.25
C ASP A 188 3.90 10.97 -18.03
N PRO A 189 4.64 12.01 -17.60
CA PRO A 189 4.73 13.27 -18.33
C PRO A 189 5.27 13.09 -19.75
N SER A 190 6.05 12.03 -20.01
CA SER A 190 6.57 11.71 -21.34
C SER A 190 5.52 11.12 -22.29
N LEU A 191 4.40 10.60 -21.75
CA LEU A 191 3.24 10.17 -22.55
C LEU A 191 2.26 11.32 -22.81
N GLY A 192 2.30 12.40 -22.01
CA GLY A 192 1.47 13.60 -22.16
C GLY A 192 2.01 14.65 -23.13
N THR A 193 3.23 14.49 -23.67
CA THR A 193 3.85 15.42 -24.62
C THR A 193 3.70 15.03 -26.09
N ARG A 194 3.04 13.91 -26.41
CA ARG A 194 2.54 13.68 -27.77
C ARG A 194 1.32 14.57 -28.00
N ALA A 195 1.57 15.85 -28.24
CA ALA A 195 0.56 16.79 -28.68
C ALA A 195 -0.07 16.24 -29.98
N PRO A 196 -1.42 16.16 -30.07
CA PRO A 196 -2.12 15.69 -31.28
C PRO A 196 -1.75 16.48 -32.55
N GLY A 197 -1.19 17.69 -32.40
CA GLY A 197 -0.78 18.55 -33.50
C GLY A 197 0.54 18.18 -34.19
N ARG A 198 1.40 17.33 -33.59
CA ARG A 198 2.68 16.95 -34.24
C ARG A 198 2.48 15.92 -35.36
N GLU A 199 1.57 14.97 -35.18
CA GLU A 199 1.23 13.99 -36.23
C GLU A 199 0.55 14.63 -37.44
N ILE A 200 -0.24 15.69 -37.24
CA ILE A 200 -0.89 16.43 -38.34
C ILE A 200 0.15 17.22 -39.14
N ARG A 201 1.12 17.86 -38.46
CA ARG A 201 2.18 18.64 -39.12
C ARG A 201 3.10 17.75 -39.95
N GLU A 202 3.52 16.61 -39.41
CA GLU A 202 4.36 15.64 -40.15
C GLU A 202 3.64 14.99 -41.34
N ARG A 203 2.32 14.76 -41.25
CA ARG A 203 1.53 14.27 -42.41
C ARG A 203 1.27 15.32 -43.49
N THR A 204 1.30 16.61 -43.13
CA THR A 204 1.07 17.70 -44.08
C THR A 204 2.36 18.12 -44.77
N GLU A 205 3.51 18.00 -44.09
CA GLU A 205 4.84 18.28 -44.68
C GLU A 205 5.39 17.11 -45.53
N ALA A 206 4.78 15.91 -45.42
CA ALA A 206 5.14 14.71 -46.19
C ALA A 206 4.28 14.48 -47.45
N ARG A 207 3.43 15.45 -47.84
CA ARG A 207 2.61 15.45 -49.06
C ARG A 207 3.02 16.58 -49.98
#